data_AF-A0A291TEQ3-F1
#
_entry.id   AF-A0A291TEQ3-F1
#
_cell.length_a   1.000
_cell.length_b   1.000
_cell.length_c   1.000
_cell.angle_alpha   90.00
_cell.angle_beta   90.00
_cell.angle_gamma   90.00
#
_symmetry.space_group_name_H-M   'P 1'
#
loop_
_entity.id
_entity.type
_entity.pdbx_description
1 polymer ?
#
loop_
_entity_poly.entity_id
_entity_poly.type
_entity_poly.pdbx_seq_one_letter_code
_entity_poly.pdbx_strand_id
1 'polypeptide(L)' 'MAVSIANQLATQQLIFIKMRKLLSHLSCEDEPDIQDDVVDCILKLKMVVEHNGCKLSLFIHMPDGTHHGVKF' A
#
# COMPACT_ATOMS: atom_id res chain seq x y z
N MET A 1 -5.16 23.36 9.93
CA MET A 1 -3.95 23.04 9.13
C MET A 1 -3.15 21.89 9.75
N ALA A 2 -2.73 21.96 11.03
CA ALA A 2 -1.97 20.89 11.69
C ALA A 2 -2.65 19.50 11.70
N VAL A 3 -3.97 19.45 11.95
CA VAL A 3 -4.74 18.19 11.95
C VAL A 3 -4.72 17.50 10.57
N SER A 4 -4.73 18.28 9.49
CA SER A 4 -4.68 17.75 8.12
C SER A 4 -3.32 17.10 7.82
N ILE A 5 -2.23 17.74 8.25
CA ILE A 5 -0.87 17.25 8.06
C ILE A 5 -0.65 15.97 8.88
N ALA A 6 -1.13 15.94 10.13
CA ALA A 6 -1.06 14.75 10.98
C ALA A 6 -1.83 13.57 10.39
N ASN A 7 -3.03 13.80 9.83
CA ASN A 7 -3.81 12.77 9.16
C ASN A 7 -3.13 12.23 7.90
N GLN A 8 -2.49 13.10 7.11
CA GLN A 8 -1.75 12.69 5.93
C GLN A 8 -0.55 11.82 6.30
N LEU A 9 0.22 12.23 7.31
CA LEU A 9 1.36 11.46 7.82
C LEU A 9 0.94 10.11 8.38
N ALA A 10 -0.14 10.06 9.17
CA ALA A 10 -0.68 8.81 9.70
C ALA A 10 -1.15 7.87 8.57
N THR A 11 -1.72 8.43 7.49
CA THR A 11 -2.14 7.64 6.33
C THR A 11 -0.93 7.08 5.57
N GLN A 12 0.12 7.88 5.37
CA GLN A 12 1.39 7.43 4.79
C GLN A 12 1.99 6.27 5.61
N GLN A 13 2.11 6.44 6.92
CA GLN A 13 2.64 5.41 7.83
C GLN A 13 1.80 4.12 7.78
N LEU A 14 0.47 4.24 7.77
CA LEU A 14 -0.42 3.07 7.70
C LEU A 14 -0.26 2.29 6.39
N ILE A 15 -0.07 2.98 5.27
CA ILE A 15 0.16 2.34 3.97
C ILE A 15 1.50 1.61 3.99
N PHE A 16 2.56 2.28 4.46
CA PHE A 16 3.90 1.69 4.56
C PHE A 16 3.91 0.41 5.41
N ILE A 17 3.26 0.44 6.59
CA ILE A 17 3.14 -0.73 7.48
C ILE A 17 2.40 -1.89 6.77
N LYS A 18 1.29 -1.60 6.08
CA LYS A 18 0.52 -2.62 5.37
C LYS A 18 1.32 -3.25 4.24
N MET A 19 2.09 -2.47 3.51
CA MET A 19 2.95 -2.96 2.43
C MET A 19 4.13 -3.78 2.98
N ARG A 20 4.84 -3.31 4.02
CA ARG A 20 5.88 -4.12 4.69
C ARG A 20 5.34 -5.46 5.18
N LYS A 21 4.15 -5.47 5.78
CA LYS A 21 3.50 -6.71 6.22
C LYS A 21 3.18 -7.64 5.06
N LEU A 22 2.67 -7.11 3.94
CA LEU A 22 2.49 -7.88 2.71
C LEU A 22 3.81 -8.53 2.27
N LEU A 23 4.87 -7.73 2.16
CA LEU A 23 6.17 -8.20 1.70
C LEU A 23 6.79 -9.26 2.61
N SER A 24 6.65 -9.10 3.94
CA SER A 24 7.13 -10.10 4.90
C SER A 24 6.46 -11.47 4.74
N HIS A 25 5.23 -11.51 4.21
CA HIS A 25 4.51 -12.75 3.96
C HIS A 25 4.80 -13.36 2.58
N LEU A 26 5.46 -12.62 1.68
CA LEU A 26 5.82 -13.11 0.34
C LEU A 26 7.13 -13.92 0.33
N SER A 27 7.71 -14.22 1.51
CA SER A 27 8.98 -14.97 1.66
C SER A 27 10.08 -14.42 0.75
N CYS A 28 10.14 -13.10 0.58
CA CYS A 28 11.25 -12.47 -0.09
C CYS A 28 12.44 -12.52 0.86
N GLU A 29 13.51 -13.24 0.48
CA GLU A 29 14.72 -13.36 1.32
C GLU A 29 15.39 -11.99 1.56
N ASP A 30 15.13 -11.02 0.67
CA ASP A 30 15.47 -9.62 0.84
C ASP A 30 14.22 -8.82 1.24
N GLU A 31 14.36 -7.94 2.24
CA GLU A 31 13.32 -6.98 2.65
C GLU A 31 13.03 -6.07 1.44
N PRO A 32 11.87 -6.20 0.77
CA PRO A 32 11.66 -5.53 -0.50
C PRO A 32 11.54 -4.03 -0.24
N ASP A 33 12.42 -3.26 -0.87
CA ASP A 33 12.43 -1.82 -0.72
C ASP A 33 11.20 -1.25 -1.45
N ILE A 34 10.27 -0.69 -0.67
CA ILE A 34 9.14 0.04 -1.23
C ILE A 34 9.62 1.46 -1.42
N GLN A 35 9.87 1.82 -2.67
CA GLN A 35 10.22 3.19 -3.01
C GLN A 35 9.09 4.14 -2.57
N ASP A 36 9.47 5.26 -1.96
CA ASP A 36 8.53 6.26 -1.41
C ASP A 36 7.58 6.81 -2.49
N ASP A 37 8.01 6.85 -3.74
CA ASP A 37 7.22 7.31 -4.88
C ASP A 37 5.99 6.43 -5.15
N VAL A 38 6.07 5.12 -4.90
CA VAL A 38 4.95 4.17 -5.03
C VAL A 38 3.86 4.50 -4.01
N VAL A 39 4.25 4.77 -2.77
CA VAL A 39 3.32 5.15 -1.69
C VAL A 39 2.64 6.48 -2.03
N ASP A 40 3.42 7.46 -2.47
CA ASP A 40 2.92 8.76 -2.88
C ASP A 40 1.97 8.68 -4.08
N CYS A 41 2.25 7.81 -5.05
CA CYS A 41 1.36 7.57 -6.19
C CYS A 41 0.01 6.99 -5.76
N ILE A 42 0.02 5.99 -4.85
CA ILE A 42 -1.21 5.38 -4.33
C ILE A 42 -2.03 6.40 -3.53
N LEU A 43 -1.37 7.27 -2.76
CA LEU A 43 -2.03 8.34 -2.02
C LEU A 43 -2.65 9.39 -2.93
N LYS A 44 -1.92 9.85 -3.95
CA LYS A 44 -2.45 10.77 -4.97
C LYS A 44 -3.66 10.17 -5.67
N LEU A 45 -3.58 8.90 -6.05
CA LEU A 45 -4.71 8.20 -6.68
C LEU A 45 -5.91 8.13 -5.73
N LYS A 46 -5.69 7.78 -4.46
CA LYS A 46 -6.75 7.77 -3.45
C LYS A 46 -7.42 9.14 -3.30
N MET A 47 -6.63 10.20 -3.15
CA MET A 47 -7.14 11.56 -3.03
C MET A 47 -7.99 11.96 -4.24
N VAL A 48 -7.55 11.66 -5.45
CA VAL A 48 -8.31 11.96 -6.68
C VAL A 48 -9.63 11.19 -6.71
N VAL A 49 -9.63 9.90 -6.37
CA VAL A 49 -10.85 9.07 -6.36
C VAL A 49 -11.85 9.54 -5.30
N GLU A 50 -11.38 9.82 -4.09
CA GLU A 50 -12.25 10.25 -2.98
C GLU A 50 -12.78 11.68 -3.17
N HIS A 51 -12.01 12.57 -3.81
CA HIS A 51 -12.49 13.90 -4.20
C HIS A 51 -13.68 13.85 -5.17
N ASN A 52 -13.77 12.79 -5.99
CA ASN A 52 -14.88 12.58 -6.93
C ASN A 52 -16.04 11.77 -6.32
N GLY A 53 -16.12 11.67 -4.98
CA GLY A 53 -17.18 10.94 -4.27
C GLY A 53 -17.11 9.41 -4.44
N CYS A 54 -16.02 8.90 -5.01
CA CYS A 54 -15.77 7.48 -5.19
C CYS A 54 -14.93 6.93 -4.02
N LYS A 55 -14.79 5.60 -3.93
CA LYS A 55 -13.98 4.94 -2.89
C LYS A 55 -12.89 4.09 -3.53
N LEU A 56 -11.63 4.36 -3.20
CA LEU A 56 -10.51 3.50 -3.58
C LEU A 56 -10.21 2.51 -2.45
N SER A 57 -10.26 1.21 -2.76
CA SER A 57 -9.89 0.13 -1.84
C SER A 57 -8.77 -0.70 -2.45
N LEU A 58 -7.65 -0.86 -1.73
CA LEU A 58 -6.56 -1.74 -2.13
C LEU A 58 -6.79 -3.13 -1.56
N PHE A 59 -7.03 -4.12 -2.43
CA PHE A 59 -7.13 -5.52 -2.06
C PHE A 59 -5.84 -6.23 -2.44
N ILE A 60 -5.26 -6.91 -1.46
CA ILE A 60 -4.04 -7.68 -1.63
C ILE A 60 -4.45 -9.15 -1.55
N HIS A 61 -4.38 -9.85 -2.67
CA HIS A 61 -4.60 -11.29 -2.71
C HIS A 61 -3.30 -11.99 -2.33
N MET A 62 -3.24 -12.51 -1.10
CA MET A 62 -2.14 -13.37 -0.70
C MET A 62 -2.31 -14.74 -1.35
N PRO A 63 -1.25 -15.36 -1.88
CA PRO A 63 -1.30 -16.77 -2.19
C PRO A 63 -1.59 -17.54 -0.90
N ASP A 64 -2.60 -18.40 -0.93
CA ASP A 64 -3.01 -19.29 0.18
C ASP A 64 -2.07 -20.50 0.33
N GLY A 65 -0.92 -20.46 -0.34
CA GLY A 65 0.05 -21.57 -0.42
C GLY A 65 -0.33 -22.66 -1.41
N THR A 66 -1.50 -22.60 -2.08
CA THR A 66 -1.93 -23.65 -3.04
C THR A 66 -1.57 -23.33 -4.49
N HIS A 67 -1.31 -22.06 -4.79
CA HIS A 67 -0.88 -21.59 -6.11
C HIS A 67 0.55 -21.06 -6.03
N HIS A 68 1.53 -21.97 -6.12
CA HIS A 68 2.91 -21.58 -6.42
C HIS A 68 2.99 -21.08 -7.86
N GLY A 69 3.02 -19.76 -8.05
CA GLY A 69 3.44 -19.22 -9.34
C GLY A 69 2.89 -17.83 -9.61
N VAL A 70 3.75 -16.83 -9.44
CA VAL A 70 3.80 -15.77 -10.44
C VAL A 70 4.52 -16.39 -11.65
N LYS A 71 3.78 -16.72 -12.71
CA LYS A 71 4.38 -17.02 -14.00
C LYS A 71 4.70 -15.69 -14.68
N PHE A 72 5.99 -15.46 -14.93
CA PHE A 72 6.45 -14.47 -15.90
C PHE A 72 6.10 -14.93 -17.32
#